data_AF-A0A2V7BLV7-F1
#
_entry.id   AF-A0A2V7BLV7-F1
#
_cell.length_a   1.000
_cell.length_b   1.000
_cell.length_c   1.000
_cell.angle_alpha   90.00
_cell.angle_beta   90.00
_cell.angle_gamma   90.00
#
_symmetry.space_group_name_H-M   'P 1'
#
loop_
_entity.id
_entity.type
_entity.pdbx_description
1 polymer ?
#
loop_
_entity_poly.entity_id
_entity_poly.type
_entity_poly.pdbx_seq_one_letter_code
_entity_poly.pdbx_strand_id
1 'polypeptide(L)'
;MGWIVSLAAALSSGAAWSQESFAALLLKDSLSFTLPRDYSPVAVVANPDVLYQFAMKSRAGKVEIRYAIFPSSNNPEVGAAFLQTICLNLSKGKACNIRPFPHPAVKTEFGADGGFTSMTALDSQFGSGYTYCMANLIHKNDVADVVTFFLFDDMKVLQSLISQDEVFHALRFK
;
A
#
# COMPACT_ATOMS: atom_id res chain seq x y z
N MET A 1 -20.69 14.06 24.83
CA MET A 1 -21.39 13.85 23.54
C MET A 1 -20.31 13.65 22.47
N GLY A 2 -19.83 12.42 22.26
CA GLY A 2 -18.77 12.12 21.32
C GLY A 2 -19.22 10.99 20.41
N TRP A 3 -19.43 11.29 19.13
CA TRP A 3 -19.94 10.32 18.15
C TRP A 3 -18.77 9.46 17.68
N ILE A 4 -18.81 8.17 18.04
CA ILE A 4 -17.98 7.15 17.42
C ILE A 4 -18.62 6.86 16.06
N VAL A 5 -17.95 7.24 14.97
CA VAL A 5 -18.34 6.82 13.63
C VAL A 5 -17.82 5.41 13.43
N SER A 6 -18.69 4.43 13.67
CA SER A 6 -18.46 3.04 13.29
C SER A 6 -18.48 2.93 11.76
N LEU A 7 -17.32 2.66 11.15
CA LEU A 7 -17.24 2.35 9.73
C LEU A 7 -17.59 0.87 9.53
N ALA A 8 -18.89 0.56 9.48
CA ALA A 8 -19.39 -0.75 9.06
C ALA A 8 -19.94 -0.68 7.63
N ALA A 9 -19.73 -1.77 6.90
CA ALA A 9 -20.14 -2.08 5.52
C ALA A 9 -19.14 -1.67 4.42
N ALA A 10 -18.13 -2.52 4.21
CA ALA A 10 -17.54 -2.69 2.88
C ALA A 10 -18.35 -3.74 2.12
N LEU A 11 -18.89 -3.35 0.97
CA LEU A 11 -19.74 -4.13 0.08
C LEU A 11 -18.98 -5.35 -0.47
N SER A 12 -19.61 -6.51 -0.34
CA SER A 12 -19.21 -7.80 -0.89
C SER A 12 -19.50 -7.91 -2.39
N SER A 13 -18.55 -8.41 -3.20
CA SER A 13 -18.87 -9.30 -4.34
C SER A 13 -17.65 -10.07 -4.86
N GLY A 14 -17.87 -11.36 -5.15
CA GLY A 14 -17.00 -12.22 -5.95
C GLY A 14 -16.20 -13.22 -5.13
N ALA A 15 -16.37 -14.52 -5.40
CA ALA A 15 -15.67 -15.62 -4.74
C ALA A 15 -14.14 -15.51 -4.93
N ALA A 16 -13.48 -14.80 -4.03
CA ALA A 16 -12.05 -14.86 -3.81
C ALA A 16 -11.82 -15.83 -2.64
N TRP A 17 -10.84 -16.72 -2.76
CA TRP A 17 -10.20 -17.40 -1.64
C TRP A 17 -10.17 -16.45 -0.45
N SER A 18 -10.79 -16.81 0.70
CA SER A 18 -11.15 -15.81 1.71
C SER A 18 -9.91 -15.17 2.33
N GLN A 19 -9.42 -14.12 1.69
CA GLN A 19 -8.38 -13.28 2.22
C GLN A 19 -8.94 -12.58 3.46
N GLU A 20 -8.17 -12.56 4.54
CA GLU A 20 -8.54 -11.79 5.72
C GLU A 20 -8.88 -10.36 5.32
N SER A 21 -10.02 -9.84 5.79
CA SER A 21 -10.44 -8.48 5.45
C SER A 21 -9.40 -7.46 5.94
N PHE A 22 -9.30 -6.32 5.25
CA PHE A 22 -8.39 -5.24 5.64
C PHE A 22 -8.58 -4.83 7.11
N ALA A 23 -9.82 -4.66 7.58
CA ALA A 23 -10.10 -4.30 8.98
C ALA A 23 -9.63 -5.36 9.99
N ALA A 24 -9.74 -6.66 9.64
CA ALA A 24 -9.24 -7.74 10.49
C ALA A 24 -7.71 -7.72 10.59
N LEU A 25 -7.02 -7.53 9.46
CA LEU A 25 -5.56 -7.41 9.42
C LEU A 25 -5.07 -6.18 10.18
N LEU A 26 -5.75 -5.03 10.04
CA LEU A 26 -5.41 -3.82 10.79
C LEU A 26 -5.45 -4.05 12.32
N LEU A 27 -6.47 -4.79 12.79
CA LEU A 27 -6.62 -5.13 14.21
C LEU A 27 -5.55 -6.12 14.66
N LYS A 28 -5.36 -7.20 13.89
CA LYS A 28 -4.42 -8.30 14.18
C LYS A 28 -2.98 -7.80 14.26
N ASP A 29 -2.58 -6.96 13.32
CA ASP A 29 -1.19 -6.55 13.12
C ASP A 29 -0.88 -5.18 13.77
N SER A 30 -1.77 -4.70 14.64
CA SER A 30 -1.65 -3.43 15.36
C SER A 30 -1.38 -2.23 14.44
N LEU A 31 -2.06 -2.19 13.30
CA LEU A 31 -1.97 -1.09 12.35
C LEU A 31 -3.01 0.00 12.66
N SER A 32 -2.69 1.22 12.24
CA SER A 32 -3.60 2.35 12.20
C SER A 32 -3.82 2.75 10.75
N PHE A 33 -5.07 3.00 10.38
CA PHE A 33 -5.43 3.53 9.07
C PHE A 33 -6.39 4.72 9.20
N THR A 34 -6.10 5.80 8.49
CA THR A 34 -6.98 6.97 8.36
C THR A 34 -7.29 7.19 6.89
N LEU A 35 -8.58 7.17 6.53
CA LEU A 35 -9.01 7.51 5.17
C LEU A 35 -8.83 9.03 4.94
N PRO A 36 -8.01 9.47 3.97
CA PRO A 36 -7.78 10.89 3.75
C PRO A 36 -9.04 11.59 3.19
N ARG A 37 -9.20 12.87 3.51
CA ARG A 37 -10.44 13.63 3.24
C ARG A 37 -10.77 13.83 1.77
N ASP A 38 -9.83 13.64 0.85
CA ASP A 38 -10.06 13.79 -0.59
C ASP A 38 -10.03 12.45 -1.33
N TYR A 39 -10.18 11.34 -0.60
CA TYR A 39 -10.17 9.99 -1.15
C TYR A 39 -11.49 9.26 -0.88
N SER A 40 -11.90 8.44 -1.85
CA SER A 40 -13.05 7.53 -1.74
C SER A 40 -12.57 6.08 -1.81
N PRO A 41 -13.02 5.18 -0.93
CA PRO A 41 -12.81 3.75 -1.10
C PRO A 41 -13.37 3.26 -2.44
N VAL A 42 -12.71 2.29 -3.06
CA VAL A 42 -13.16 1.61 -4.27
C VAL A 42 -13.11 0.10 -4.08
N ALA A 43 -13.84 -0.64 -4.93
CA ALA A 43 -13.84 -2.09 -4.87
C ALA A 43 -12.43 -2.66 -5.11
N VAL A 44 -12.07 -3.69 -4.34
CA VAL A 44 -10.89 -4.51 -4.60
C VAL A 44 -11.16 -5.34 -5.84
N VAL A 45 -10.23 -5.32 -6.79
CA VAL A 45 -10.28 -6.07 -8.04
C VAL A 45 -9.34 -7.25 -7.89
N ALA A 46 -9.86 -8.47 -8.10
CA ALA A 46 -9.03 -9.66 -8.09
C ALA A 46 -7.92 -9.54 -9.15
N ASN A 47 -6.69 -9.80 -8.75
CA ASN A 47 -5.53 -9.65 -9.61
C ASN A 47 -4.54 -10.80 -9.38
N PRO A 48 -4.09 -11.50 -10.45
CA PRO A 48 -3.18 -12.63 -10.32
C PRO A 48 -1.71 -12.22 -10.11
N ASP A 49 -1.34 -10.97 -10.42
CA ASP A 49 0.03 -10.47 -10.31
C ASP A 49 0.37 -10.07 -8.85
N VAL A 50 -0.53 -9.34 -8.17
CA VAL A 50 -0.36 -8.86 -6.78
C VAL A 50 -1.72 -8.73 -6.08
N LEU A 51 -1.84 -9.31 -4.87
CA LEU A 51 -3.02 -9.19 -4.01
C LEU A 51 -3.00 -7.88 -3.20
N TYR A 52 -4.18 -7.34 -2.90
CA TYR A 52 -4.37 -6.18 -2.02
C TYR A 52 -5.73 -6.26 -1.34
N GLN A 53 -5.87 -5.67 -0.15
CA GLN A 53 -7.10 -5.79 0.67
C GLN A 53 -7.90 -4.50 0.75
N PHE A 54 -7.31 -3.37 0.36
CA PHE A 54 -7.99 -2.08 0.33
C PHE A 54 -7.50 -1.21 -0.82
N ALA A 55 -8.41 -0.43 -1.41
CA ALA A 55 -8.09 0.56 -2.41
C ALA A 55 -8.94 1.81 -2.27
N MET A 56 -8.37 2.94 -2.65
CA MET A 56 -9.04 4.24 -2.68
C MET A 56 -8.56 5.09 -3.84
N LYS A 57 -9.42 5.97 -4.34
CA LYS A 57 -9.10 6.91 -5.41
C LYS A 57 -9.19 8.34 -4.93
N SER A 58 -8.29 9.18 -5.44
CA SER A 58 -8.37 10.63 -5.25
C SER A 58 -9.61 11.18 -5.96
N ARG A 59 -10.29 12.13 -5.32
CA ARG A 59 -11.37 12.92 -5.94
C ARG A 59 -10.84 14.05 -6.84
N ALA A 60 -9.59 14.45 -6.65
CA ALA A 60 -8.99 15.61 -7.30
C ALA A 60 -8.17 15.28 -8.55
N GLY A 61 -7.75 14.02 -8.72
CA GLY A 61 -6.89 13.64 -9.83
C GLY A 61 -6.85 12.13 -10.08
N LYS A 62 -6.12 11.74 -11.12
CA LYS A 62 -5.95 10.34 -11.52
C LYS A 62 -4.90 9.65 -10.67
N VAL A 63 -5.27 9.38 -9.42
CA VAL A 63 -4.46 8.63 -8.44
C VAL A 63 -5.32 7.56 -7.80
N GLU A 64 -4.77 6.35 -7.72
CA GLU A 64 -5.32 5.25 -6.90
C GLU A 64 -4.26 4.78 -5.92
N ILE A 65 -4.66 4.55 -4.68
CA ILE A 65 -3.80 4.01 -3.64
C ILE A 65 -4.35 2.65 -3.23
N ARG A 66 -3.49 1.64 -3.21
CA ARG A 66 -3.83 0.28 -2.80
C ARG A 66 -2.95 -0.15 -1.64
N TYR A 67 -3.52 -0.93 -0.73
CA TYR A 67 -2.84 -1.41 0.45
C TYR A 67 -2.89 -2.94 0.48
N ALA A 68 -1.72 -3.54 0.64
CA ALA A 68 -1.56 -4.97 0.84
C ALA A 68 -0.79 -5.23 2.13
N ILE A 69 -1.33 -6.09 2.98
CA ILE A 69 -0.75 -6.54 4.24
C ILE A 69 -0.43 -8.03 4.08
N PHE A 70 0.81 -8.39 4.36
CA PHE A 70 1.35 -9.73 4.25
C PHE A 70 1.94 -10.18 5.58
N PRO A 71 2.07 -11.50 5.82
CA PRO A 71 2.90 -12.01 6.89
C PRO A 71 4.31 -11.40 6.84
N SER A 72 4.88 -11.15 8.01
CA SER A 72 6.21 -10.54 8.13
C SER A 72 7.26 -11.36 7.38
N SER A 73 8.13 -10.69 6.62
CA SER A 73 9.34 -11.30 6.05
C SER A 73 10.38 -11.66 7.10
N ASN A 74 10.21 -11.18 8.35
CA ASN A 74 11.10 -11.31 9.52
C ASN A 74 12.55 -10.86 9.31
N ASN A 75 12.90 -10.36 8.13
CA ASN A 75 14.25 -10.04 7.74
C ASN A 75 14.24 -8.93 6.66
N PRO A 76 14.99 -7.83 6.82
CA PRO A 76 15.04 -6.74 5.84
C PRO A 76 15.51 -7.13 4.44
N GLU A 77 16.48 -8.05 4.30
CA GLU A 77 16.92 -8.54 2.98
C GLU A 77 15.80 -9.30 2.25
N VAL A 78 15.03 -10.10 2.99
CA VAL A 78 13.84 -10.79 2.46
C VAL A 78 12.77 -9.76 2.09
N GLY A 79 12.54 -8.73 2.90
CA GLY A 79 11.64 -7.63 2.57
C GLY A 79 12.04 -6.89 1.29
N ALA A 80 13.32 -6.62 1.08
CA ALA A 80 13.83 -6.02 -0.15
C ALA A 80 13.60 -6.93 -1.37
N ALA A 81 13.91 -8.22 -1.25
CA ALA A 81 13.68 -9.21 -2.30
C ALA A 81 12.18 -9.40 -2.59
N PHE A 82 11.34 -9.30 -1.57
CA PHE A 82 9.89 -9.37 -1.71
C PHE A 82 9.35 -8.18 -2.48
N LEU A 83 9.75 -6.95 -2.14
CA LEU A 83 9.40 -5.76 -2.92
C LEU A 83 9.92 -5.85 -4.36
N GLN A 84 11.14 -6.35 -4.56
CA GLN A 84 11.69 -6.59 -5.90
C GLN A 84 10.81 -7.54 -6.72
N THR A 85 10.30 -8.62 -6.11
CA THR A 85 9.40 -9.57 -6.76
C THR A 85 8.07 -8.93 -7.15
N ILE A 86 7.47 -8.16 -6.23
CA ILE A 86 6.26 -7.38 -6.50
C ILE A 86 6.50 -6.45 -7.69
N CYS A 87 7.59 -5.69 -7.70
CA CYS A 87 7.87 -4.75 -8.78
C CYS A 87 8.10 -5.46 -10.13
N LEU A 88 8.72 -6.64 -10.15
CA LEU A 88 8.84 -7.46 -11.36
C LEU A 88 7.47 -7.94 -11.88
N ASN A 89 6.56 -8.32 -10.98
CA ASN A 89 5.18 -8.68 -11.37
C ASN A 89 4.45 -7.47 -11.97
N LEU A 90 4.61 -6.29 -11.34
CA LEU A 90 3.98 -5.05 -11.79
C LEU A 90 4.47 -4.59 -13.18
N SER A 91 5.74 -4.84 -13.47
CA SER A 91 6.45 -4.34 -14.67
C SER A 91 6.59 -5.37 -15.79
N LYS A 92 6.06 -6.60 -15.60
CA LYS A 92 6.27 -7.76 -16.47
C LYS A 92 7.76 -8.08 -16.69
N GLY A 93 8.54 -8.06 -15.61
CA GLY A 93 9.93 -8.51 -15.58
C GLY A 93 10.97 -7.43 -15.88
N LYS A 94 10.57 -6.17 -16.04
CA LYS A 94 11.51 -5.04 -16.18
C LYS A 94 12.15 -4.74 -14.83
N ALA A 95 13.46 -4.49 -14.84
CA ALA A 95 14.23 -4.19 -13.62
C ALA A 95 13.65 -2.99 -12.87
N CYS A 96 13.71 -3.05 -11.53
CA CYS A 96 13.12 -2.06 -10.63
C CYS A 96 14.22 -1.46 -9.77
N ASN A 97 14.08 -0.19 -9.40
CA ASN A 97 15.02 0.47 -8.51
C ASN A 97 14.45 0.41 -7.09
N ILE A 98 14.92 -0.55 -6.29
CA ILE A 98 14.56 -0.67 -4.87
C ILE A 98 15.54 0.17 -4.04
N ARG A 99 15.01 1.02 -3.15
CA ARG A 99 15.82 1.85 -2.26
C ARG A 99 15.31 1.72 -0.83
N PRO A 100 16.19 1.59 0.17
CA PRO A 100 15.76 1.64 1.57
C PRO A 100 15.29 3.04 1.93
N PHE A 101 14.28 3.14 2.78
CA PHE A 101 13.96 4.40 3.45
C PHE A 101 15.04 4.73 4.50
N PRO A 102 15.25 6.03 4.83
CA PRO A 102 16.09 6.41 5.96
C PRO A 102 15.56 5.79 7.26
N HIS A 103 16.40 5.04 7.98
CA HIS A 103 15.99 4.28 9.17
C HIS A 103 15.28 5.12 10.26
N PRO A 104 15.74 6.35 10.61
CA PRO A 104 15.05 7.17 11.61
C PRO A 104 13.63 7.58 11.19
N ALA A 105 13.41 7.82 9.89
CA ALA A 105 12.14 8.25 9.34
C ALA A 105 11.11 7.11 9.41
N VAL A 106 11.49 5.89 9.00
CA VAL A 106 10.60 4.72 9.03
C VAL A 106 10.03 4.46 10.42
N LYS A 107 10.89 4.50 11.45
CA LYS A 107 10.45 4.27 12.82
C LYS A 107 9.55 5.38 13.34
N THR A 108 9.88 6.63 13.04
CA THR A 108 9.17 7.81 13.57
C THR A 108 7.83 8.03 12.87
N GLU A 109 7.80 7.86 11.55
CA GLU A 109 6.65 8.23 10.71
C GLU A 109 5.69 7.03 10.53
N PHE A 110 6.22 5.80 10.47
CA PHE A 110 5.45 4.59 10.20
C PHE A 110 5.39 3.59 11.36
N GLY A 111 6.10 3.80 12.47
CA GLY A 111 6.18 2.83 13.58
C GLY A 111 6.88 1.52 13.21
N ALA A 112 7.48 1.46 12.02
CA ALA A 112 8.10 0.27 11.44
C ALA A 112 9.57 0.11 11.83
N ASP A 113 10.11 -1.09 11.66
CA ASP A 113 11.52 -1.40 11.95
C ASP A 113 12.40 -1.24 10.69
N GLY A 114 11.80 -1.30 9.50
CA GLY A 114 12.46 -1.11 8.22
C GLY A 114 11.49 -0.82 7.09
N GLY A 115 12.01 -0.46 5.93
CA GLY A 115 11.18 -0.21 4.77
C GLY A 115 11.96 0.14 3.52
N PHE A 116 11.30 -0.04 2.39
CA PHE A 116 11.84 0.15 1.06
C PHE A 116 10.82 0.87 0.17
N THR A 117 11.31 1.60 -0.82
CA THR A 117 10.50 2.21 -1.87
C THR A 117 11.01 1.82 -3.23
N SER A 118 10.11 1.77 -4.20
CA SER A 118 10.45 1.65 -5.61
C SER A 118 9.55 2.50 -6.48
N MET A 119 10.12 3.04 -7.55
CA MET A 119 9.36 3.60 -8.67
C MET A 119 9.39 2.59 -9.83
N THR A 120 8.22 2.17 -10.28
CA THR A 120 8.06 1.12 -11.29
C THR A 120 7.08 1.55 -12.36
N ALA A 121 7.43 1.38 -13.64
CA ALA A 121 6.48 1.51 -14.74
C ALA A 121 5.53 0.30 -14.77
N LEU A 122 4.24 0.55 -14.94
CA LEU A 122 3.20 -0.47 -14.92
C LEU A 122 2.97 -1.08 -16.31
N ASP A 123 2.97 -2.41 -16.37
CA ASP A 123 2.69 -3.20 -17.60
C ASP A 123 1.81 -4.43 -17.29
N SER A 124 1.25 -4.47 -16.08
CA SER A 124 0.45 -5.58 -15.55
C SER A 124 -1.02 -5.22 -15.48
N GLN A 125 -1.89 -6.23 -15.34
CA GLN A 125 -3.31 -5.99 -15.11
C GLN A 125 -3.55 -5.27 -13.78
N PHE A 126 -2.61 -5.39 -12.83
CA PHE A 126 -2.67 -4.67 -11.57
C PHE A 126 -2.71 -3.17 -11.85
N GLY A 127 -1.78 -2.68 -12.67
CA GLY A 127 -1.69 -1.27 -13.00
C GLY A 127 -2.67 -0.76 -14.04
N SER A 128 -3.64 -1.57 -14.49
CA SER A 128 -4.47 -1.21 -15.66
C SER A 128 -5.11 0.18 -15.52
N GLY A 129 -4.82 1.04 -16.49
CA GLY A 129 -5.27 2.43 -16.52
C GLY A 129 -4.32 3.43 -15.85
N TYR A 130 -3.16 3.01 -15.37
CA TYR A 130 -2.10 3.84 -14.80
C TYR A 130 -0.74 3.52 -15.41
N THR A 131 0.16 4.51 -15.42
CA THR A 131 1.47 4.42 -16.08
C THR A 131 2.59 4.07 -15.10
N TYR A 132 2.53 4.62 -13.88
CA TYR A 132 3.56 4.48 -12.86
C TYR A 132 2.98 3.99 -11.54
N CYS A 133 3.81 3.29 -10.79
CA CYS A 133 3.56 2.92 -9.41
C CYS A 133 4.76 3.28 -8.55
N MET A 134 4.53 4.06 -7.50
CA MET A 134 5.42 4.08 -6.36
C MET A 134 4.95 3.02 -5.37
N ALA A 135 5.77 1.99 -5.13
CA ALA A 135 5.48 0.94 -4.16
C ALA A 135 6.35 1.14 -2.92
N ASN A 136 5.71 1.30 -1.76
CA ASN A 136 6.37 1.49 -0.48
C ASN A 136 6.09 0.29 0.42
N LEU A 137 7.13 -0.47 0.75
CA LEU A 137 7.08 -1.53 1.74
C LEU A 137 7.54 -0.97 3.09
N ILE A 138 6.73 -1.13 4.13
CA ILE A 138 7.16 -0.96 5.53
C ILE A 138 7.07 -2.32 6.23
N HIS A 139 8.02 -2.58 7.10
CA HIS A 139 8.21 -3.87 7.76
C HIS A 139 8.26 -3.70 9.27
N LYS A 140 7.55 -4.58 9.98
CA LYS A 140 7.63 -4.73 11.43
C LYS A 140 7.98 -6.18 11.75
N ASN A 141 9.08 -6.37 12.48
CA ASN A 141 9.60 -7.70 12.81
C ASN A 141 8.52 -8.52 13.51
N ASP A 142 8.34 -9.78 13.10
CA ASP A 142 7.38 -10.73 13.68
C ASP A 142 5.89 -10.30 13.64
N VAL A 143 5.57 -9.20 12.96
CA VAL A 143 4.21 -8.66 12.84
C VAL A 143 3.72 -8.76 11.40
N ALA A 144 4.16 -7.87 10.50
CA ALA A 144 3.68 -7.85 9.12
C ALA A 144 4.62 -7.07 8.17
N ASP A 145 4.46 -7.36 6.87
CA ASP A 145 4.93 -6.51 5.78
C ASP A 145 3.73 -5.78 5.19
N VAL A 146 3.81 -4.47 5.06
CA VAL A 146 2.76 -3.67 4.41
C VAL A 146 3.31 -2.99 3.18
N VAL A 147 2.62 -3.17 2.05
CA VAL A 147 2.93 -2.51 0.79
C VAL A 147 1.82 -1.54 0.43
N THR A 148 2.18 -0.27 0.33
CA THR A 148 1.33 0.80 -0.20
C THR A 148 1.72 1.09 -1.64
N PHE A 149 0.78 0.94 -2.55
CA PHE A 149 0.94 1.22 -3.97
C PHE A 149 0.28 2.55 -4.32
N PHE A 150 1.04 3.51 -4.80
CA PHE A 150 0.53 4.77 -5.35
C PHE A 150 0.57 4.68 -6.87
N LEU A 151 -0.58 4.53 -7.52
CA LEU A 151 -0.73 4.41 -8.96
C LEU A 151 -1.14 5.75 -9.57
N PHE A 152 -0.41 6.21 -10.59
CA PHE A 152 -0.62 7.51 -11.22
C PHE A 152 -0.05 7.55 -12.65
N ASP A 153 -0.38 8.57 -13.42
CA ASP A 153 0.09 8.75 -14.81
C ASP A 153 1.15 9.84 -14.97
N ASP A 154 1.04 10.94 -14.21
CA ASP A 154 1.92 12.10 -14.35
C ASP A 154 2.91 12.16 -13.18
N MET A 155 4.21 12.13 -13.46
CA MET A 155 5.24 12.25 -12.42
C MET A 155 5.14 13.56 -11.62
N LYS A 156 4.47 14.59 -12.15
CA LYS A 156 4.21 15.85 -11.42
C LYS A 156 3.35 15.68 -10.17
N VAL A 157 2.47 14.67 -10.10
CA VAL A 157 1.66 14.44 -8.89
C VAL A 157 2.46 13.82 -7.74
N LEU A 158 3.61 13.20 -8.03
CA LEU A 158 4.38 12.45 -7.03
C LEU A 158 4.80 13.32 -5.83
N GLN A 159 5.31 14.53 -6.08
CA GLN A 159 5.73 15.42 -4.99
C GLN A 159 4.56 15.78 -4.07
N SER A 160 3.38 16.01 -4.65
CA SER A 160 2.17 16.30 -3.88
C SER A 160 1.74 15.09 -3.04
N LEU A 161 1.80 13.88 -3.60
CA LEU A 161 1.47 12.65 -2.87
C LEU A 161 2.40 12.40 -1.68
N ILE A 162 3.70 12.65 -1.84
CA ILE A 162 4.70 12.46 -0.78
C ILE A 162 4.58 13.56 0.29
N SER A 163 4.25 14.79 -0.10
CA SER A 163 4.19 15.93 0.83
C SER A 163 2.90 15.99 1.65
N GLN A 164 1.85 15.26 1.23
CA GLN A 164 0.59 15.17 1.97
C GLN A 164 0.70 14.07 3.03
N ASP A 165 1.03 14.48 4.26
CA ASP A 165 1.21 13.58 5.40
C ASP A 165 0.02 12.63 5.62
N GLU A 166 -1.22 13.16 5.57
CA GLU A 166 -2.44 12.36 5.76
C GLU A 166 -2.65 11.29 4.69
N VAL A 167 -2.00 11.42 3.52
CA VAL A 167 -2.06 10.45 2.42
C VAL A 167 -0.88 9.48 2.49
N PHE A 168 0.34 10.00 2.58
CA PHE A 168 1.56 9.20 2.54
C PHE A 168 1.71 8.31 3.79
N HIS A 169 1.29 8.83 4.96
CA HIS A 169 1.32 8.14 6.25
C HIS A 169 -0.07 7.65 6.71
N ALA A 170 -1.02 7.54 5.77
CA ALA A 170 -2.39 7.09 6.06
C ALA A 170 -2.44 5.74 6.77
N LEU A 171 -1.50 4.83 6.47
CA LEU A 171 -1.32 3.53 7.11
C LEU A 171 0.04 3.46 7.79
N ARG A 172 0.05 3.09 9.08
CA ARG A 172 1.27 2.88 9.88
C ARG A 172 1.07 1.85 10.98
N PHE A 173 2.16 1.32 11.54
CA PHE A 173 2.13 0.57 12.78
C PHE A 173 1.91 1.50 13.99
N LYS A 174 1.28 0.98 15.05
CA LYS A 174 1.06 1.68 16.32
C LYS A 174 2.25 1.57 17.26
#